data_AF-A0A1R3ITD6-F1
#
_entry.id   AF-A0A1R3ITD6-F1
#
_cell.length_a   1.000
_cell.length_b   1.000
_cell.length_c   1.000
_cell.angle_alpha   90.00
_cell.angle_beta   90.00
_cell.angle_gamma   90.00
#
_symmetry.space_group_name_H-M   'P 1'
#
loop_
_entity.id
_entity.type
_entity.pdbx_description
1 polymer ?
#
loop_
_entity_poly.entity_id
_entity_poly.type
_entity_poly.pdbx_seq_one_letter_code
_entity_poly.pdbx_strand_id
1 'polypeptide(L)'
;MLSCALEFKQVFPRFAQRDSNYKFLPSDDDWLRLEEVYSFLTLFNEVTNIIPDPRNKMVLINFAYQAIYTRDEAARQTGILLENLKNLYKEYLLMLIQQQMMWNYDKMMSQTVGGSSAGLLVSGRNF
;
A
#
# COMPACT_ATOMS: atom_id res chain seq x y z
N MET A 1 -7.95 14.90 -4.47
CA MET A 1 -7.20 15.74 -5.43
C MET A 1 -8.07 16.18 -6.60
N LEU A 2 -8.64 15.28 -7.42
CA LEU A 2 -9.48 15.68 -8.57
C LEU A 2 -10.79 16.37 -8.15
N SER A 3 -11.43 15.90 -7.08
CA SER A 3 -12.62 16.56 -6.49
C SER A 3 -12.37 18.02 -6.14
N CYS A 4 -11.25 18.32 -5.48
CA CYS A 4 -10.86 19.69 -5.15
C CYS A 4 -10.58 20.51 -6.42
N ALA A 5 -9.92 19.93 -7.42
CA ALA A 5 -9.67 20.63 -8.69
C ALA A 5 -10.99 21.03 -9.39
N LEU A 6 -12.00 20.17 -9.35
CA LEU A 6 -13.35 20.45 -9.86
C LEU A 6 -14.07 21.54 -9.06
N GLU A 7 -13.99 21.49 -7.73
CA GLU A 7 -14.57 22.50 -6.83
C GLU A 7 -14.00 23.90 -7.12
N PHE A 8 -12.69 23.99 -7.40
CA PHE A 8 -12.02 25.25 -7.69
C PHE A 8 -11.93 25.59 -9.18
N LYS A 9 -12.64 24.90 -10.07
CA LYS A 9 -12.60 25.12 -11.54
C LYS A 9 -12.68 26.61 -11.93
N GLN A 10 -13.56 27.36 -11.28
CA GLN A 10 -13.78 28.79 -11.56
C GLN A 10 -12.64 29.73 -11.10
N VAL A 11 -11.72 29.23 -10.26
CA VAL A 11 -10.61 30.01 -9.73
C VAL A 11 -9.44 30.06 -10.73
N PHE A 12 -9.28 29.04 -11.56
CA PHE A 12 -8.16 28.94 -12.50
C PHE A 12 -8.08 30.10 -13.50
N PRO A 13 -9.18 30.60 -14.11
CA PRO A 13 -9.11 31.79 -14.97
C PRO A 13 -8.67 33.06 -14.24
N ARG A 14 -9.10 33.25 -12.99
CA ARG A 14 -8.69 34.40 -12.16
C ARG A 14 -7.21 34.30 -11.78
N PHE A 15 -6.73 33.08 -11.54
CA PHE A 15 -5.34 32.83 -11.23
C PHE A 15 -4.43 33.13 -12.44
N ALA A 16 -4.85 32.72 -13.64
CA ALA A 16 -4.15 33.02 -14.90
C ALA A 16 -3.98 34.53 -15.18
N GLN A 17 -4.93 35.35 -14.75
CA GLN A 17 -4.85 36.81 -14.88
C GLN A 17 -3.84 37.43 -13.91
N ARG A 18 -3.62 36.79 -12.75
CA ARG A 18 -2.78 37.33 -11.66
C ARG A 18 -1.33 36.89 -11.76
N ASP A 19 -1.08 35.66 -12.20
CA ASP A 19 0.26 35.09 -12.29
C ASP A 19 0.68 34.93 -13.75
N SER A 20 1.63 35.77 -14.19
CA SER A 20 2.19 35.73 -15.54
C SER A 20 3.00 34.46 -15.84
N ASN A 21 3.39 33.69 -14.82
CA ASN A 21 4.05 32.40 -14.99
C ASN A 21 3.06 31.24 -15.19
N TYR A 22 1.76 31.48 -15.04
CA TYR A 22 0.74 30.45 -15.24
C TYR A 22 0.52 30.18 -16.73
N LYS A 23 1.14 29.12 -17.25
CA LYS A 23 1.22 28.85 -18.70
C LYS A 23 0.08 28.02 -19.27
N PHE A 24 -0.64 27.26 -18.45
CA PHE A 24 -1.61 26.27 -18.93
C PHE A 24 -2.93 26.38 -18.19
N LEU A 25 -3.87 27.09 -18.81
CA LEU A 25 -5.26 27.12 -18.37
C LEU A 25 -6.02 25.95 -19.02
N PRO A 26 -6.61 25.03 -18.23
CA PRO A 26 -7.40 23.94 -18.80
C PRO A 26 -8.62 24.46 -19.57
N SER A 27 -8.86 23.87 -20.74
CA SER A 27 -10.03 24.17 -21.59
C SER A 27 -11.31 23.51 -21.05
N ASP A 28 -12.47 23.90 -21.58
CA ASP A 28 -13.74 23.26 -21.21
C ASP A 28 -13.74 21.76 -21.50
N ASP A 29 -13.10 21.33 -22.60
CA ASP A 29 -12.92 19.92 -22.95
C ASP A 29 -12.03 19.18 -21.92
N ASP A 30 -10.98 19.83 -21.41
CA ASP A 30 -10.13 19.25 -20.37
C ASP A 30 -10.91 19.05 -19.07
N TRP A 31 -11.78 20.00 -18.72
CA TRP A 31 -12.66 19.88 -17.56
C TRP A 31 -13.70 18.78 -17.74
N LEU A 32 -14.28 18.64 -18.94
CA LEU A 32 -15.21 17.56 -19.25
C LEU A 32 -14.55 16.19 -19.08
N ARG A 33 -13.33 16.02 -19.62
CA ARG A 33 -12.53 14.81 -19.44
C ARG A 33 -12.20 14.55 -17.98
N LEU A 34 -11.90 15.59 -17.21
CA LEU A 34 -11.64 15.47 -15.78
C LEU A 34 -12.87 14.95 -15.03
N GLU A 35 -14.06 15.45 -15.36
CA GLU A 35 -15.33 15.00 -14.79
C GLU A 35 -15.63 13.53 -15.13
N GLU A 36 -15.37 13.10 -16.37
CA GLU A 36 -15.49 11.70 -16.80
C GLU A 36 -14.54 10.79 -16.02
N VAL A 37 -13.25 11.15 -15.95
CA VAL A 37 -12.24 10.38 -15.19
C VAL A 37 -12.59 10.34 -13.71
N TYR A 38 -13.04 11.45 -13.13
CA TYR A 38 -13.44 11.50 -11.72
C TYR A 38 -14.64 10.60 -11.44
N SER A 39 -15.63 10.58 -12.33
CA SER A 39 -16.81 9.72 -12.21
C SER A 39 -16.44 8.24 -12.30
N PHE A 40 -15.61 7.87 -13.27
CA PHE A 40 -15.11 6.51 -13.40
C PHE A 40 -14.33 6.06 -12.16
N LEU A 41 -13.41 6.88 -11.66
CA LEU A 41 -12.60 6.54 -10.49
C LEU A 41 -13.43 6.43 -9.21
N THR A 42 -14.46 7.28 -9.08
CA THR A 42 -15.41 7.20 -7.96
C THR A 42 -16.14 5.84 -7.97
N LEU A 43 -16.74 5.47 -9.10
CA LEU A 43 -17.42 4.18 -9.26
C LEU A 43 -16.45 3.00 -9.06
N PHE A 44 -15.25 3.07 -9.64
CA PHE A 44 -14.24 2.04 -9.51
C PHE A 44 -13.85 1.81 -8.05
N ASN A 45 -13.67 2.88 -7.27
CA ASN A 45 -13.37 2.81 -5.85
C ASN A 45 -14.52 2.19 -5.05
N GLU A 46 -15.77 2.57 -5.34
CA GLU A 46 -16.96 1.97 -4.71
C GLU A 46 -17.02 0.45 -4.95
N VAL A 47 -16.87 0.01 -6.20
CA VAL A 47 -16.85 -1.43 -6.54
C VAL A 47 -15.68 -2.14 -5.85
N THR A 48 -14.50 -1.52 -5.82
CA THR A 48 -13.31 -2.09 -5.17
C THR A 48 -13.51 -2.30 -3.66
N ASN A 49 -14.29 -1.44 -3.01
CA ASN A 49 -14.61 -1.57 -1.58
C ASN A 49 -15.64 -2.66 -1.30
N ILE A 50 -16.52 -2.95 -2.25
CA ILE A 50 -17.51 -4.05 -2.15
C ILE A 50 -16.83 -5.41 -2.31
N ILE A 51 -15.75 -5.51 -3.10
CA ILE A 51 -15.04 -6.76 -3.35
C ILE A 51 -14.09 -7.06 -2.18
N PRO A 52 -14.33 -8.11 -1.36
CA PRO A 52 -13.44 -8.42 -0.25
C PRO A 52 -12.22 -9.24 -0.69
N ASP A 53 -12.39 -10.12 -1.68
CA ASP A 53 -11.35 -11.03 -2.14
C ASP A 53 -10.29 -10.28 -2.98
N PRO A 54 -9.02 -10.24 -2.53
CA PRO A 54 -7.95 -9.57 -3.28
C PRO A 54 -7.75 -10.13 -4.70
N ARG A 55 -8.07 -11.40 -4.95
CA ARG A 55 -7.97 -12.02 -6.28
C ARG A 55 -8.95 -11.38 -7.26
N ASN A 56 -10.14 -11.04 -6.80
CA ASN A 56 -11.16 -10.38 -7.62
C ASN A 56 -10.80 -8.92 -7.87
N LYS A 57 -10.12 -8.25 -6.93
CA LYS A 57 -9.56 -6.91 -7.17
C LYS A 57 -8.55 -6.91 -8.31
N MET A 58 -7.71 -7.94 -8.41
CA MET A 58 -6.77 -8.07 -9.53
C MET A 58 -7.47 -8.21 -10.89
N VAL A 59 -8.59 -8.94 -10.95
CA VAL A 59 -9.39 -9.05 -12.19
C VAL A 59 -9.96 -7.70 -12.59
N LEU A 60 -10.50 -6.95 -11.62
CA LEU A 60 -11.04 -5.61 -11.84
C LEU A 60 -9.96 -4.63 -12.32
N ILE A 61 -8.76 -4.66 -11.73
CA ILE A 61 -7.63 -3.83 -12.17
C ILE A 61 -7.22 -4.18 -13.61
N ASN A 62 -7.10 -5.47 -13.93
CA ASN A 62 -6.74 -5.90 -15.29
C ASN A 62 -7.77 -5.42 -16.33
N PHE A 63 -9.06 -5.47 -15.98
CA PHE A 63 -10.12 -4.92 -16.82
C PHE A 63 -9.96 -3.40 -17.01
N ALA A 64 -9.76 -2.64 -15.92
CA ALA A 64 -9.59 -1.20 -16.00
C ALA A 64 -8.34 -0.77 -16.78
N TYR A 65 -7.22 -1.49 -16.62
CA TYR A 65 -5.98 -1.20 -17.34
C TYR A 65 -6.15 -1.32 -18.85
N GLN A 66 -6.95 -2.28 -19.32
CA GLN A 66 -7.27 -2.40 -20.74
C GLN A 66 -8.12 -1.24 -21.28
N ALA A 67 -8.86 -0.55 -20.41
CA ALA A 67 -9.68 0.59 -20.80
C ALA A 67 -8.89 1.91 -20.84
N ILE A 68 -7.87 2.06 -19.99
CA ILE A 68 -7.13 3.34 -19.83
C ILE A 68 -5.73 3.33 -20.47
N TYR A 69 -5.18 2.17 -20.78
CA TYR A 69 -3.87 2.03 -21.41
C TYR A 69 -3.97 1.35 -22.78
N THR A 70 -2.96 1.57 -23.63
CA THR A 70 -2.76 0.72 -24.81
C THR A 70 -2.45 -0.71 -24.37
N ARG A 71 -2.69 -1.70 -25.24
CA ARG A 71 -2.51 -3.13 -24.91
C ARG A 71 -1.13 -3.43 -24.31
N ASP A 72 -0.06 -2.91 -24.92
CA ASP A 72 1.31 -3.17 -24.48
C ASP A 72 1.61 -2.51 -23.13
N GLU A 73 1.12 -1.28 -22.94
CA GLU A 73 1.29 -0.55 -21.69
C GLU A 73 0.49 -1.18 -20.55
N ALA A 74 -0.73 -1.65 -20.81
CA ALA A 74 -1.54 -2.38 -19.84
C ALA A 74 -0.82 -3.64 -19.34
N ALA A 75 -0.18 -4.39 -20.24
CA ALA A 75 0.61 -5.58 -19.88
C ALA A 75 1.83 -5.21 -19.03
N ARG A 76 2.55 -4.15 -19.39
CA ARG A 76 3.69 -3.64 -18.62
C ARG A 76 3.29 -3.21 -17.21
N GLN A 77 2.22 -2.42 -17.10
CA GLN A 77 1.70 -1.94 -15.83
C GLN A 77 1.21 -3.08 -14.94
N THR A 78 0.57 -4.10 -15.52
CA THR A 78 0.17 -5.31 -14.80
C THR A 78 1.38 -6.06 -14.25
N GLY A 79 2.46 -6.17 -15.04
CA GLY A 79 3.73 -6.78 -14.60
C GLY A 79 4.32 -6.07 -13.39
N ILE A 80 4.43 -4.74 -13.45
CA ILE A 80 4.95 -3.91 -12.35
C ILE A 80 4.12 -4.08 -11.09
N LEU A 81 2.78 -4.03 -11.21
CA LEU A 81 1.88 -4.22 -10.09
C LEU A 81 2.08 -5.59 -9.42
N LEU A 82 2.14 -6.66 -10.21
CA LEU A 82 2.33 -8.02 -9.71
C LEU A 82 3.69 -8.20 -9.04
N GLU A 83 4.75 -7.59 -9.57
CA GLU A 83 6.09 -7.60 -8.96
C GLU A 83 6.08 -6.90 -7.61
N ASN A 84 5.50 -5.69 -7.53
CA ASN A 84 5.39 -4.93 -6.29
C ASN A 84 4.60 -5.70 -5.22
N LEU A 85 3.47 -6.31 -5.58
CA LEU A 85 2.69 -7.14 -4.66
C LEU A 85 3.48 -8.34 -4.14
N LYS A 86 4.26 -9.01 -5.01
CA LYS A 86 5.13 -10.12 -4.60
C LYS A 86 6.22 -9.65 -3.64
N ASN A 87 6.83 -8.50 -3.90
CA ASN A 87 7.88 -7.96 -3.04
C ASN A 87 7.33 -7.56 -1.67
N LEU A 88 6.18 -6.88 -1.61
CA LEU A 88 5.50 -6.55 -0.36
C LEU A 88 5.14 -7.81 0.45
N TYR A 89 4.67 -8.86 -0.21
CA TYR A 89 4.39 -10.13 0.46
C TYR A 89 5.65 -10.79 1.03
N LYS A 90 6.77 -10.77 0.28
CA LYS A 90 8.05 -11.26 0.78
C LYS A 90 8.51 -10.48 2.01
N GLU A 91 8.43 -9.15 1.98
CA GLU A 91 8.78 -8.28 3.11
C GLU A 91 7.93 -8.59 4.34
N TYR A 92 6.62 -8.77 4.16
CA TYR A 92 5.71 -9.18 5.23
C TYR A 92 6.11 -10.53 5.85
N LEU A 93 6.43 -11.53 5.03
CA LEU A 93 6.89 -12.84 5.52
C LEU A 93 8.22 -12.74 6.27
N LEU A 94 9.17 -11.94 5.78
CA LEU A 94 10.44 -11.71 6.46
C LEU A 94 10.22 -11.07 7.84
N MET A 95 9.33 -10.08 7.93
CA MET A 95 8.96 -9.45 9.20
C MET A 95 8.36 -10.46 10.18
N LEU A 96 7.46 -11.34 9.73
CA LEU A 96 6.86 -12.39 10.56
C LEU A 96 7.92 -13.37 11.08
N ILE A 97 8.83 -13.83 10.22
CA ILE A 97 9.90 -14.75 10.61
C ILE A 97 10.80 -14.09 11.65
N GLN A 98 11.15 -12.83 11.47
CA GLN A 98 11.97 -12.08 12.42
C GLN A 98 11.27 -11.92 13.78
N GLN A 99 9.97 -11.61 13.78
CA GLN A 99 9.18 -11.52 15.01
C GLN A 99 9.14 -12.86 15.76
N GLN A 100 8.96 -13.97 15.04
CA GLN A 100 8.97 -15.31 15.64
C GLN A 100 10.33 -15.66 16.26
N MET A 101 11.43 -15.31 15.58
CA MET A 101 12.78 -15.51 16.11
C MET A 101 13.00 -14.70 17.40
N MET A 102 12.57 -13.44 17.44
CA MET A 102 12.67 -12.62 18.66
C MET A 102 11.87 -13.20 19.81
N TRP A 103 10.63 -13.65 19.55
CA TRP A 103 9.80 -14.29 20.57
C TRP A 103 10.42 -15.60 21.09
N ASN A 104 10.99 -16.42 20.20
CA ASN A 104 11.69 -17.64 20.60
C ASN A 104 12.94 -17.35 21.45
N TYR A 105 13.70 -16.31 21.11
CA TYR A 105 14.90 -15.90 21.84
C TYR A 105 14.59 -15.42 23.26
N ASP A 106 13.59 -14.56 23.42
CA ASP A 106 13.15 -14.06 24.74
C ASP A 106 12.70 -15.21 25.65
N LYS A 107 11.91 -16.14 25.09
CA LYS A 107 11.50 -17.37 25.78
C LYS A 107 12.70 -18.19 26.27
N MET A 108 13.75 -18.35 25.44
CA MET A 108 14.95 -19.09 25.81
C MET A 108 15.72 -18.40 26.96
N MET A 109 15.87 -17.08 26.90
CA MET A 109 16.54 -16.30 27.95
C MET A 109 15.79 -16.30 29.28
N SER A 110 14.45 -16.32 29.24
CA SER A 110 13.63 -16.42 30.46
C SER A 110 13.80 -17.77 31.19
N GLN A 111 14.16 -18.85 30.48
CA GLN A 111 14.33 -20.18 31.05
C GLN A 111 15.73 -20.42 31.64
N THR A 112 16.77 -19.79 31.09
CA THR A 112 18.15 -19.91 31.60
C THR A 112 18.40 -19.11 32.88
N VAL A 113 17.70 -17.98 33.08
CA VAL A 113 17.90 -17.13 34.27
C VAL A 113 17.12 -17.62 35.50
N GLY A 114 16.06 -18.44 35.31
CA GLY A 114 15.23 -18.98 36.40
C GLY A 114 15.66 -20.36 36.96
N GLY A 115 16.68 -21.00 36.39
CA GLY A 115 17.01 -22.41 36.63
C GLY A 115 18.41 -22.70 37.17
N SER A 116 18.94 -21.91 38.10
CA SER A 116 20.18 -22.26 38.80
C SER A 116 20.24 -21.74 40.23
N SER A 117 19.63 -22.52 41.12
CA SER A 117 19.90 -22.50 42.57
C SER A 117 19.68 -23.92 43.14
N ALA A 118 20.42 -24.91 42.60
CA ALA A 118 20.65 -26.17 43.31
C ALA A 118 21.95 -26.02 44.11
N GLY A 119 21.80 -25.90 45.42
CA GLY A 119 22.85 -25.54 46.36
C GLY A 119 24.05 -26.48 46.36
N LEU A 120 25.23 -25.90 46.18
CA LEU A 120 26.47 -26.40 46.76
C LEU A 120 26.39 -26.17 48.27
N LEU A 121 25.92 -27.16 49.03
CA LEU A 121 26.22 -27.26 50.46
C LEU A 121 27.18 -28.42 50.69
N VAL A 122 28.45 -28.03 50.79
CA VAL A 122 29.50 -28.77 51.47
C VAL A 122 29.06 -29.02 52.92
N SER A 123 29.02 -30.27 53.35
CA SER A 123 29.25 -30.59 54.76
C SER A 123 29.71 -32.03 54.91
N GLY A 124 30.97 -32.19 55.32
CA GLY A 124 31.55 -33.47 55.67
C GLY A 124 30.96 -34.04 56.97
N ARG A 125 31.07 -35.35 57.12
CA ARG A 125 31.19 -35.97 58.44
C ARG A 125 31.83 -37.36 58.33
N ASN A 126 32.89 -37.51 59.11
CA ASN A 126 33.70 -38.71 59.31
C ASN A 126 32.87 -39.86 59.91
N PHE A 127 33.18 -41.09 59.50
CA PHE A 127 33.53 -42.21 60.38
C PHE A 127 34.57 -43.07 59.65
#